data_AF-A0A5C4Y982-F1
#
_entry.id   AF-A0A5C4Y982-F1
#
_cell.length_a   1.000
_cell.length_b   1.000
_cell.length_c   1.000
_cell.angle_alpha   90.00
_cell.angle_beta   90.00
_cell.angle_gamma   90.00
#
_symmetry.space_group_name_H-M   'P 1'
#
loop_
_entity.id
_entity.type
_entity.pdbx_description
1 polymer ?
#
loop_
_entity_poly.entity_id
_entity_poly.type
_entity_poly.pdbx_seq_one_letter_code
_entity_poly.pdbx_strand_id
1 'polypeptide(L)' 'MSSPPEATEFFSMTYGEITVSGWVTPDVLRRVEAGEVIRFVVYGAMSADISLGDLTCSFAGGELAPFGLPEGN' A
#
# COMPACT_ATOMS: atom_id res chain seq x y z
N MET A 1 15.21 0.59 8.57
CA MET A 1 14.75 -0.78 8.30
C MET A 1 14.87 -0.98 6.81
N SER A 2 15.54 -2.05 6.37
CA SER A 2 15.72 -2.36 4.95
C SER A 2 14.40 -2.89 4.39
N SER A 3 13.96 -2.41 3.23
CA SER A 3 12.84 -3.02 2.50
C SER A 3 13.05 -4.55 2.44
N PRO A 4 12.01 -5.38 2.58
CA PRO A 4 12.20 -6.82 2.45
C PRO A 4 12.71 -7.13 1.04
N PRO A 5 13.64 -8.08 0.90
CA PRO A 5 14.34 -8.39 -0.35
C PRO A 5 13.43 -8.83 -1.50
N GLU A 6 12.12 -8.94 -1.27
CA GLU A 6 11.11 -9.44 -2.20
C GLU A 6 10.15 -8.35 -2.72
N ALA A 7 10.25 -7.11 -2.23
CA ALA A 7 9.40 -6.01 -2.70
C ALA A 7 9.93 -5.41 -4.02
N THR A 8 9.66 -6.09 -5.13
CA THR A 8 10.18 -5.74 -6.46
C THR A 8 9.18 -5.08 -7.39
N GLU A 9 7.88 -5.10 -7.05
CA GLU A 9 6.84 -4.53 -7.89
C GLU A 9 6.44 -3.14 -7.43
N PHE A 10 6.22 -2.23 -8.38
CA PHE A 10 5.77 -0.88 -8.08
C PHE A 10 4.24 -0.83 -7.96
N PHE A 11 3.76 -0.30 -6.85
CA PHE A 11 2.35 -0.04 -6.59
C PHE A 11 2.12 1.47 -6.52
N SER A 12 1.07 1.97 -7.16
CA SER A 12 0.64 3.37 -7.04
C SER A 12 -0.87 3.44 -7.12
N MET A 13 -1.48 4.12 -6.16
CA MET A 13 -2.92 4.28 -6.12
C MET A 13 -3.33 5.62 -5.52
N THR A 14 -4.41 6.19 -6.04
CA THR A 14 -4.96 7.47 -5.58
C THR A 14 -6.29 7.25 -4.89
N TYR A 15 -6.41 7.74 -3.65
CA TYR A 15 -7.64 7.79 -2.88
C TYR A 15 -7.97 9.26 -2.56
N GLY A 16 -9.05 9.78 -3.16
CA GLY A 16 -9.35 11.21 -3.11
C GLY A 16 -8.18 12.03 -3.69
N GLU A 17 -7.61 12.91 -2.86
CA GLU A 17 -6.43 13.73 -3.23
C GLU A 17 -5.09 13.08 -2.84
N ILE A 18 -5.12 11.93 -2.17
CA ILE A 18 -3.94 11.27 -1.63
C ILE A 18 -3.51 10.17 -2.60
N THR A 19 -2.34 10.35 -3.23
CA THR A 19 -1.66 9.27 -3.92
C THR A 19 -0.69 8.60 -2.95
N VAL A 20 -0.78 7.27 -2.86
CA VAL A 20 0.18 6.41 -2.17
C VAL A 20 0.87 5.56 -3.21
N SER A 21 2.19 5.68 -3.29
CA SER A 21 3.01 4.84 -4.17
C SER A 21 4.21 4.29 -3.43
N GLY A 22 4.69 3.12 -3.84
CA GLY A 22 5.86 2.46 -3.27
C GLY A 22 6.02 1.05 -3.78
N TRP A 23 6.81 0.24 -3.07
CA TRP A 23 7.15 -1.11 -3.52
C TRP A 23 6.39 -2.18 -2.75
N VAL A 24 5.98 -3.23 -3.43
CA VAL A 24 5.28 -4.40 -2.87
C VAL A 24 5.86 -5.69 -3.45
N THR A 25 5.58 -6.82 -2.80
CA THR A 25 5.94 -8.14 -3.35
C THR A 25 5.04 -8.51 -4.53
N PRO A 26 5.50 -9.33 -5.50
CA PRO A 26 4.68 -9.77 -6.63
C PRO A 26 3.33 -10.42 -6.26
N ASP A 27 3.28 -11.21 -5.19
CA ASP A 27 2.04 -11.84 -4.74
C ASP A 27 1.01 -10.81 -4.26
N VAL A 28 1.45 -9.78 -3.54
CA VAL A 28 0.59 -8.68 -3.10
C VAL A 28 -0.01 -7.95 -4.31
N LEU A 29 0.80 -7.58 -5.30
CA LEU A 29 0.29 -6.89 -6.49
C LEU A 29 -0.76 -7.74 -7.22
N ARG A 30 -0.49 -9.04 -7.41
CA ARG A 30 -1.44 -9.97 -8.05
C ARG A 30 -2.79 -10.03 -7.32
N ARG A 31 -2.78 -10.01 -5.99
CA ARG A 31 -3.99 -10.06 -5.16
C ARG A 31 -4.77 -8.73 -5.19
N VAL A 32 -4.07 -7.60 -5.23
CA VAL A 32 -4.66 -6.27 -5.48
C VAL A 32 -5.36 -6.27 -6.84
N GLU A 33 -4.69 -6.71 -7.91
CA GLU A 33 -5.26 -6.74 -9.26
C GLU A 33 -6.46 -7.69 -9.38
N ALA A 34 -6.47 -8.78 -8.60
CA ALA A 34 -7.61 -9.69 -8.50
C ALA A 34 -8.81 -9.12 -7.72
N GLY A 35 -8.69 -7.92 -7.15
CA GLY A 35 -9.77 -7.29 -6.37
C GLY A 35 -9.99 -7.96 -5.00
N GLU A 36 -9.02 -8.72 -4.50
CA GLU A 36 -9.15 -9.39 -3.20
C GLU A 36 -9.24 -8.38 -2.04
N VAL A 37 -9.76 -8.85 -0.91
CA VAL A 37 -9.72 -8.09 0.35
C VAL A 37 -8.44 -8.45 1.08
N ILE A 38 -7.47 -7.54 1.10
CA ILE A 38 -6.13 -7.79 1.64
C ILE A 38 -5.60 -6.61 2.47
N ARG A 39 -4.77 -6.92 3.46
CA ARG A 39 -3.94 -5.96 4.18
C ARG A 39 -2.48 -6.23 3.84
N PHE A 40 -1.74 -5.20 3.43
CA PHE A 40 -0.34 -5.34 3.02
C PHE A 40 0.47 -4.10 3.38
N VAL A 41 1.79 -4.21 3.27
CA VAL A 41 2.71 -3.11 3.51
C VAL A 41 3.23 -2.59 2.17
N VAL A 42 3.16 -1.27 1.97
CA VAL A 42 3.83 -0.54 0.90
C VAL A 42 5.15 -0.03 1.46
N TYR A 43 6.26 -0.47 0.88
CA TYR A 43 7.60 -0.11 1.35
C TYR A 43 8.09 1.16 0.69
N GLY A 44 8.70 2.05 1.49
CA GLY A 44 9.21 3.34 1.02
C GLY A 44 8.12 4.21 0.39
N ALA A 45 6.95 4.25 1.01
CA ALA A 45 5.80 4.94 0.46
C ALA A 45 6.01 6.45 0.37
N MET A 46 5.44 7.05 -0.69
CA MET A 46 5.48 8.50 -0.92
C MET A 46 4.10 9.04 -1.23
N SER A 47 3.87 10.30 -0.83
CA SER A 47 2.72 11.10 -1.25
C SER A 47 3.20 12.43 -1.80
N ALA A 48 2.97 12.63 -3.10
CA ALA A 48 3.66 13.67 -3.88
C ALA A 48 5.18 13.58 -3.63
N ASP A 49 5.77 14.59 -3.01
CA ASP A 49 7.20 14.66 -2.69
C ASP A 49 7.53 14.35 -1.22
N ILE A 50 6.54 13.92 -0.43
CA ILE A 50 6.69 13.63 0.99
C ILE A 50 6.92 12.13 1.17
N SER A 51 8.05 11.77 1.78
CA SER A 51 8.32 10.40 2.21
C SER A 51 7.49 10.07 3.45
N LEU A 52 6.67 9.02 3.35
CA LEU A 52 5.82 8.53 4.43
C LEU A 52 6.44 7.33 5.16
N GLY A 53 7.50 6.74 4.61
CA GLY A 53 8.08 5.49 5.12
C GLY A 53 7.22 4.28 4.73
N ASP A 54 7.28 3.21 5.51
CA ASP A 54 6.49 2.00 5.22
C ASP A 54 5.05 2.19 5.72
N LEU A 55 4.06 1.92 4.86
CA LEU A 55 2.65 2.08 5.18
C LEU A 55 1.91 0.74 5.17
N THR A 56 1.08 0.52 6.18
CA THR A 56 0.12 -0.59 6.16
C THR A 56 -1.17 -0.12 5.50
N CYS A 57 -1.47 -0.71 4.35
CA CYS A 57 -2.65 -0.40 3.54
C CYS A 57 -3.67 -1.55 3.62
N SER A 58 -4.94 -1.21 3.52
CA SER A 58 -6.02 -2.19 3.33
C SER A 58 -6.63 -1.94 1.95
N PHE A 59 -6.89 -3.01 1.21
CA PHE A 59 -7.45 -2.96 -0.13
C PHE A 59 -8.63 -3.91 -0.21
N ALA A 60 -9.70 -3.48 -0.86
CA ALA A 60 -10.93 -4.24 -1.00
C ALA A 60 -11.57 -3.94 -2.36
N GLY A 61 -11.78 -4.98 -3.16
CA GLY A 61 -12.64 -4.89 -4.34
C GLY A 61 -12.15 -3.93 -5.43
N GLY A 62 -10.85 -3.71 -5.55
CA GLY A 62 -10.30 -2.78 -6.54
C GLY A 62 -9.98 -1.38 -5.98
N GLU A 63 -10.24 -1.13 -4.70
CA GLU A 63 -10.04 0.19 -4.07
C GLU A 63 -9.23 0.10 -2.77
N LEU A 64 -8.46 1.16 -2.46
CA LEU A 64 -7.91 1.35 -1.11
C LEU A 64 -9.09 1.49 -0.15
N ALA A 65 -9.22 0.54 0.77
CA ALA A 65 -10.15 0.67 1.86
C ALA A 65 -9.69 1.85 2.75
N PRO A 66 -10.62 2.66 3.28
CA PRO A 66 -10.27 3.79 4.12
C PRO A 66 -9.29 3.34 5.21
N PHE A 67 -8.20 4.10 5.38
CA PHE A 67 -7.25 3.88 6.46
C PHE A 67 -8.03 3.98 7.78
N GLY A 68 -8.48 2.84 8.30
CA GLY A 68 -8.90 2.77 9.69
C GLY A 68 -7.66 3.12 10.50
N LEU A 69 -7.63 4.34 11.07
CA LEU A 69 -6.69 4.63 12.14
C LEU A 69 -6.85 3.48 13.15
N PRO A 70 -5.74 2.89 13.65
CA PRO A 70 -5.86 1.90 14.70
C PRO A 70 -6.74 2.51 15.78
N GLU A 71 -7.85 1.85 16.12
CA GLU A 71 -8.69 2.26 17.23
C GLU A 71 -7.77 2.32 18.44
N GLY A 72 -7.50 3.55 18.90
CA GLY A 72 -6.57 3.79 20.00
C GLY A 72 -7.04 3.01 21.21
N ASN A 73 -6.15 2.18 21.74
CA ASN A 73 -6.31 1.56 23.04
C ASN A 73 -5.38 2.25 24.02
#